data_AF-A0A1I8N180-F1
#
_entry.id   AF-A0A1I8N180-F1
#
_cell.length_a   1.000
_cell.length_b   1.000
_cell.length_c   1.000
_cell.angle_alpha   90.00
_cell.angle_beta   90.00
_cell.angle_gamma   90.00
#
_symmetry.space_group_name_H-M   'P 1'
#
loop_
_entity.id
_entity.type
_entity.pdbx_description
1 polymer ?
#
loop_
_entity_poly.entity_id
_entity_poly.type
_entity_poly.pdbx_seq_one_letter_code
_entity_poly.pdbx_strand_id
1 'polypeptide(L)'
;MPGNNGRHHQFKKNFKKERPLIDENNPVLKAFQAYAIELDAKHDRYERIVKMSRDITIESKRIIFLLHSIDIRKNNKQKVLDEAQTRLEKVITYNFKAIAEELHDHDPYQFRGAYSPGLQEFIEAYTFMEYIKYVENEEDSNQGEMIDWNGLQKKMTYPSGEDNADHSNSVEKFFFVDPNEYILGVSDLTGELMRRCINSLGSGETDTCLSCCKALQKFYTGYFSINVRRCRELSRKIYTMRQSVLKAENVCYNVKVRGGEAAKWGAMFDGKSNGDDIDEGFF
;
A
#
# COMPACT_ATOMS: atom_id res chain seq x y z
N MET A 1 -70.29 11.15 -20.26
CA MET A 1 -70.37 11.40 -21.72
C MET A 1 -69.15 10.81 -22.41
N PRO A 2 -69.32 10.18 -23.58
CA PRO A 2 -68.27 9.50 -24.33
C PRO A 2 -67.42 10.49 -25.16
N GLY A 3 -66.29 10.01 -25.66
CA GLY A 3 -65.15 10.81 -26.14
C GLY A 3 -65.25 11.39 -27.55
N ASN A 4 -64.20 12.11 -27.96
CA ASN A 4 -63.64 12.00 -29.31
C ASN A 4 -62.21 12.54 -29.40
N ASN A 5 -61.45 11.90 -30.27
CA ASN A 5 -60.02 11.98 -30.52
C ASN A 5 -59.56 13.32 -31.12
N GLY A 6 -58.41 13.80 -30.62
CA GLY A 6 -57.59 14.82 -31.28
C GLY A 6 -56.12 14.47 -31.16
N ARG A 7 -55.67 13.39 -31.82
CA ARG A 7 -54.24 13.06 -31.97
C ARG A 7 -53.57 14.19 -32.76
N HIS A 8 -52.94 15.14 -32.08
CA HIS A 8 -51.94 16.01 -32.69
C HIS A 8 -50.68 15.20 -32.99
N HIS A 9 -50.60 14.66 -34.22
CA HIS A 9 -49.34 14.25 -34.80
C HIS A 9 -48.50 15.51 -35.06
N GLN A 10 -47.65 15.86 -34.09
CA GLN A 10 -46.53 16.75 -34.35
C GLN A 10 -45.61 16.08 -35.36
N PHE A 11 -45.64 16.56 -36.60
CA PHE A 11 -44.60 16.30 -37.60
C PHE A 11 -43.27 16.79 -37.03
N LYS A 12 -42.48 15.88 -36.44
CA LYS A 12 -41.05 16.13 -36.18
C LYS A 12 -40.38 16.27 -37.55
N LYS A 13 -40.11 17.50 -37.96
CA LYS A 13 -39.19 17.78 -39.07
C LYS A 13 -37.85 17.12 -38.75
N ASN A 14 -37.52 16.04 -39.45
CA ASN A 14 -36.19 15.46 -39.47
C ASN A 14 -35.25 16.47 -40.14
N PHE A 15 -34.70 17.41 -39.36
CA PHE A 15 -33.47 18.08 -39.76
C PHE A 15 -32.40 16.99 -39.82
N LYS A 16 -32.06 16.53 -41.03
CA LYS A 16 -30.82 15.81 -41.25
C LYS A 16 -29.72 16.75 -40.73
N LYS A 17 -29.11 16.43 -39.59
CA LYS A 17 -27.86 17.08 -39.16
C LYS A 17 -26.86 16.83 -40.27
N GLU A 18 -26.65 17.81 -41.15
CA GLU A 18 -25.51 17.80 -42.05
C GLU A 18 -24.26 17.67 -41.17
N ARG A 19 -23.52 16.57 -41.36
CA ARG A 19 -22.22 16.44 -40.70
C ARG A 19 -21.36 17.55 -41.30
N PRO A 20 -20.81 18.46 -40.50
CA PRO A 20 -19.94 19.51 -41.02
C PRO A 20 -18.80 18.83 -41.80
N LEU A 21 -18.49 19.34 -42.99
CA LEU A 21 -17.29 18.95 -43.72
C LEU A 21 -16.09 19.37 -42.87
N ILE A 22 -15.41 18.40 -42.28
CA ILE A 22 -14.22 18.58 -41.47
C ILE A 22 -13.03 18.59 -42.43
N ASP A 23 -12.38 19.74 -42.57
CA ASP A 23 -11.12 19.85 -43.32
C ASP A 23 -9.97 19.26 -42.49
N GLU A 24 -9.49 18.06 -42.84
CA GLU A 24 -8.39 17.38 -42.14
C GLU A 24 -7.07 18.15 -42.18
N ASN A 25 -6.93 19.15 -43.05
CA ASN A 25 -5.75 20.02 -43.06
C ASN A 25 -5.83 21.21 -42.12
N ASN A 26 -6.95 21.39 -41.42
CA ASN A 26 -7.13 22.46 -40.44
C ASN A 26 -6.04 22.38 -39.35
N PRO A 27 -5.27 23.46 -39.11
CA PRO A 27 -4.18 23.46 -38.12
C PRO A 27 -4.67 23.14 -36.70
N VAL A 28 -5.90 23.51 -36.35
CA VAL A 28 -6.51 23.15 -35.07
C VAL A 28 -6.72 21.64 -34.98
N LEU A 29 -7.26 20.99 -36.01
CA LEU A 29 -7.46 19.54 -36.00
C LEU A 29 -6.14 18.78 -35.90
N LYS A 30 -5.11 19.22 -36.63
CA LYS A 30 -3.76 18.64 -36.53
C LYS A 30 -3.19 18.77 -35.12
N ALA A 31 -3.41 19.91 -34.46
CA ALA A 31 -3.01 20.08 -33.06
C ALA A 31 -3.77 19.12 -32.13
N PHE A 32 -5.09 18.98 -32.29
CA PHE A 32 -5.89 18.04 -31.49
C PHE A 32 -5.54 16.57 -31.76
N GLN A 33 -5.14 16.21 -32.99
CA GLN A 33 -4.61 14.88 -33.30
C GLN A 33 -3.29 14.62 -32.57
N ALA A 34 -2.38 15.60 -32.53
CA ALA A 34 -1.14 15.50 -31.77
C ALA A 34 -1.39 15.35 -30.26
N TYR A 35 -2.32 16.16 -29.70
CA TYR A 35 -2.72 16.03 -28.30
C TYR A 35 -3.37 14.68 -27.99
N ALA A 36 -4.18 14.14 -28.90
CA ALA A 36 -4.77 12.81 -28.73
C ALA A 36 -3.69 11.73 -28.65
N ILE A 37 -2.70 11.75 -29.55
CA ILE A 37 -1.58 10.80 -29.53
C ILE A 37 -0.80 10.88 -28.20
N GLU A 38 -0.52 12.09 -27.71
CA GLU A 38 0.19 12.29 -26.44
C GLU A 38 -0.63 11.77 -25.24
N LEU A 39 -1.93 12.10 -25.20
CA LEU A 39 -2.82 11.66 -24.14
C LEU A 39 -3.00 10.13 -24.17
N ASP A 40 -3.22 9.53 -25.33
CA ASP A 40 -3.38 8.08 -25.47
C ASP A 40 -2.11 7.34 -25.02
N ALA A 41 -0.93 7.80 -25.45
CA ALA A 41 0.35 7.23 -25.01
C ALA A 41 0.54 7.32 -23.48
N LYS A 42 0.14 8.44 -22.87
CA LYS A 42 0.17 8.62 -21.41
C LYS A 42 -0.83 7.68 -20.71
N HIS A 43 -2.04 7.52 -21.21
CA HIS A 43 -3.04 6.61 -20.64
C HIS A 43 -2.58 5.16 -20.74
N ASP A 44 -2.06 4.75 -21.89
CA ASP A 44 -1.54 3.40 -22.09
C ASP A 44 -0.39 3.10 -21.11
N ARG A 45 0.51 4.07 -20.89
CA ARG A 45 1.58 3.96 -19.87
C ARG A 45 1.00 3.81 -18.48
N TYR A 46 0.05 4.66 -18.11
CA TYR A 46 -0.62 4.60 -16.82
C TYR A 46 -1.24 3.22 -16.57
N GLU A 47 -1.98 2.67 -17.54
CA GLU A 47 -2.61 1.35 -17.45
C GLU A 47 -1.60 0.20 -17.36
N ARG A 48 -0.43 0.30 -18.03
CA ARG A 48 0.66 -0.67 -17.86
C ARG A 48 1.19 -0.65 -16.42
N ILE A 49 1.39 0.54 -15.84
CA ILE A 49 1.87 0.68 -14.47
C ILE A 49 0.83 0.18 -13.47
N VAL A 50 -0.46 0.48 -13.66
CA VAL A 50 -1.55 -0.02 -12.81
C VAL A 50 -1.56 -1.56 -12.75
N LYS A 51 -1.37 -2.23 -13.89
CA LYS A 51 -1.29 -3.70 -13.94
C LYS A 51 -0.12 -4.23 -13.11
N MET A 52 1.07 -3.68 -13.31
CA MET A 52 2.26 -4.06 -12.53
C MET A 52 2.08 -3.79 -11.03
N SER A 53 1.50 -2.64 -10.67
CA SER A 53 1.19 -2.27 -9.29
C SER A 53 0.23 -3.25 -8.64
N ARG A 54 -0.82 -3.67 -9.35
CA ARG A 54 -1.79 -4.66 -8.87
C ARG A 54 -1.12 -6.00 -8.57
N ASP A 55 -0.21 -6.45 -9.42
CA ASP A 55 0.53 -7.70 -9.20
C ASP A 55 1.43 -7.61 -7.95
N ILE A 56 2.09 -6.46 -7.76
CA ILE A 56 2.88 -6.18 -6.54
C ILE A 56 1.99 -6.19 -5.30
N THR A 57 0.82 -5.55 -5.32
CA THR A 57 -0.13 -5.56 -4.20
C THR A 57 -0.55 -6.99 -3.86
N ILE A 58 -0.92 -7.80 -4.86
CA ILE A 58 -1.36 -9.19 -4.63
C ILE A 58 -0.24 -10.01 -3.99
N GLU A 59 0.98 -9.88 -4.50
CA GLU A 59 2.11 -10.65 -3.99
C GLU A 59 2.52 -10.19 -2.58
N SER A 60 2.51 -8.89 -2.31
CA SER A 60 2.80 -8.32 -1.00
C SER A 60 1.80 -8.79 0.06
N LYS A 61 0.49 -8.82 -0.28
CA LYS A 61 -0.54 -9.41 0.59
C LYS A 61 -0.26 -10.88 0.91
N ARG A 62 0.10 -11.67 -0.09
CA ARG A 62 0.44 -13.09 0.11
C ARG A 62 1.65 -13.26 1.03
N ILE A 63 2.63 -12.37 0.92
CA ILE A 63 3.81 -12.36 1.81
C ILE A 63 3.38 -11.98 3.24
N ILE A 64 2.52 -10.99 3.42
CA ILE A 64 1.96 -10.63 4.74
C ILE A 64 1.23 -11.82 5.38
N PHE A 65 0.36 -12.51 4.61
CA PHE A 65 -0.31 -13.73 5.09
C PHE A 65 0.67 -14.84 5.45
N LEU A 66 1.74 -15.01 4.65
CA LEU A 66 2.81 -15.96 4.94
C LEU A 66 3.51 -15.59 6.27
N LEU A 67 3.84 -14.33 6.50
CA LEU A 67 4.49 -13.86 7.73
C LEU A 67 3.60 -14.07 8.97
N HIS A 68 2.28 -13.89 8.86
CA HIS A 68 1.32 -14.22 9.93
C HIS A 68 1.25 -15.71 10.26
N SER A 69 1.77 -16.59 9.40
CA SER A 69 1.77 -18.04 9.65
C SER A 69 2.87 -18.50 10.62
N ILE A 70 3.78 -17.60 11.02
CA ILE A 70 4.84 -17.85 11.99
C ILE A 70 4.22 -18.12 13.36
N ASP A 71 4.54 -19.28 13.93
CA ASP A 71 4.03 -19.74 15.23
C ASP A 71 5.15 -20.53 15.94
N ILE A 72 5.39 -20.24 17.21
CA ILE A 72 6.47 -20.90 17.97
C ILE A 72 6.31 -22.42 18.00
N ARG A 73 5.06 -22.93 18.00
CA ARG A 73 4.75 -24.37 18.04
C ARG A 73 5.11 -25.08 16.75
N LYS A 74 5.17 -24.36 15.63
CA LYS A 74 5.53 -24.91 14.32
C LYS A 74 7.04 -24.86 14.06
N ASN A 75 7.79 -24.13 14.88
CA ASN A 75 9.22 -23.88 14.71
C ASN A 75 9.58 -23.49 13.26
N ASN A 76 8.74 -22.65 12.63
CA ASN A 76 8.81 -22.33 11.21
C ASN A 76 9.37 -20.93 10.91
N LYS A 77 9.72 -20.15 11.94
CA LYS A 77 10.11 -18.73 11.82
C LYS A 77 11.18 -18.49 10.75
N GLN A 78 12.32 -19.17 10.83
CA GLN A 78 13.43 -18.95 9.90
C GLN A 78 13.04 -19.29 8.45
N LYS A 79 12.43 -20.46 8.22
CA LYS A 79 12.01 -20.90 6.89
C LYS A 79 11.02 -19.92 6.24
N VAL A 80 10.07 -19.41 7.03
CA VAL A 80 9.09 -18.43 6.56
C VAL A 80 9.76 -17.09 6.23
N LEU A 81 10.70 -16.63 7.05
CA LEU A 81 11.46 -15.41 6.80
C LEU A 81 12.32 -15.51 5.53
N ASP A 82 13.00 -16.64 5.32
CA ASP A 82 13.82 -16.86 4.12
C ASP A 82 12.96 -16.87 2.85
N GLU A 83 11.77 -17.50 2.90
CA GLU A 83 10.81 -17.50 1.80
C GLU A 83 10.28 -16.09 1.52
N ALA A 84 9.86 -15.36 2.56
CA ALA A 84 9.37 -13.99 2.44
C ALA A 84 10.44 -13.06 1.85
N GLN A 85 11.68 -13.14 2.36
CA GLN A 85 12.81 -12.36 1.87
C GLN A 85 13.06 -12.63 0.37
N THR A 86 13.12 -13.90 -0.02
CA THR A 86 13.33 -14.29 -1.43
C THR A 86 12.23 -13.73 -2.34
N ARG A 87 10.96 -13.75 -1.90
CA ARG A 87 9.82 -13.26 -2.67
C ARG A 87 9.84 -11.73 -2.78
N LEU A 88 10.15 -11.01 -1.69
CA LEU A 88 10.31 -9.56 -1.70
C LEU A 88 11.47 -9.11 -2.61
N GLU A 89 12.60 -9.81 -2.58
CA GLU A 89 13.74 -9.54 -3.46
C GLU A 89 13.38 -9.74 -4.94
N LYS A 90 12.57 -10.75 -5.27
CA LYS A 90 12.03 -10.91 -6.63
C LYS A 90 11.15 -9.75 -7.04
N VAL A 91 10.26 -9.28 -6.16
CA VAL A 91 9.41 -8.12 -6.43
C VAL A 91 10.24 -6.86 -6.73
N ILE A 92 11.32 -6.62 -5.97
CA ILE A 92 12.28 -5.54 -6.25
C ILE A 92 12.96 -5.74 -7.61
N THR A 93 13.46 -6.94 -7.88
CA THR A 93 14.32 -7.24 -9.03
C THR A 93 13.57 -7.23 -10.36
N TYR A 94 12.31 -7.67 -10.36
CA TYR A 94 11.53 -7.83 -11.59
C TYR A 94 10.42 -6.78 -11.70
N ASN A 95 9.51 -6.69 -10.72
CA ASN A 95 8.31 -5.87 -10.85
C ASN A 95 8.63 -4.37 -10.73
N PHE A 96 9.37 -3.95 -9.70
CA PHE A 96 9.76 -2.55 -9.55
C PHE A 96 10.76 -2.11 -10.62
N LYS A 97 11.63 -3.02 -11.09
CA LYS A 97 12.49 -2.76 -12.25
C LYS A 97 11.68 -2.46 -13.51
N ALA A 98 10.64 -3.25 -13.80
CA ALA A 98 9.77 -3.00 -14.94
C ALA A 98 9.03 -1.66 -14.84
N ILE A 99 8.60 -1.25 -13.65
CA ILE A 99 8.02 0.08 -13.44
C ILE A 99 9.08 1.18 -13.61
N ALA A 100 10.31 0.98 -13.12
CA ALA A 100 11.42 1.92 -13.32
C ALA A 100 11.75 2.11 -14.81
N GLU A 101 11.72 1.03 -15.59
CA GLU A 101 11.91 1.08 -17.04
C GLU A 101 10.76 1.84 -17.74
N GLU A 102 9.52 1.65 -17.30
CA GLU A 102 8.35 2.35 -17.82
C GLU A 102 8.32 3.84 -17.41
N LEU A 103 8.97 4.21 -16.30
CA LEU A 103 9.05 5.61 -15.82
C LEU A 103 10.34 6.32 -16.23
N HIS A 104 11.23 5.66 -16.97
CA HIS A 104 12.46 6.27 -17.46
C HIS A 104 12.15 7.53 -18.27
N ASP A 105 12.85 8.63 -18.01
CA ASP A 105 12.64 9.97 -18.60
C ASP A 105 11.24 10.58 -18.36
N HIS A 106 10.46 10.07 -17.41
CA HIS A 106 9.15 10.63 -17.04
C HIS A 106 9.17 11.17 -15.62
N ASP A 107 8.33 12.16 -15.35
CA ASP A 107 8.09 12.64 -13.98
C ASP A 107 7.37 11.55 -13.17
N PRO A 108 7.99 10.97 -12.12
CA PRO A 108 7.39 9.91 -11.33
C PRO A 108 6.14 10.39 -10.57
N TYR A 109 6.00 11.67 -10.28
CA TYR A 109 4.82 12.20 -9.59
C TYR A 109 3.59 12.20 -10.49
N GLN A 110 3.75 12.31 -11.82
CA GLN A 110 2.64 12.27 -12.77
C GLN A 110 1.92 10.92 -12.80
N PHE A 111 2.65 9.84 -12.49
CA PHE A 111 2.14 8.46 -12.48
C PHE A 111 2.00 7.88 -11.07
N ARG A 112 2.15 8.70 -10.02
CA ARG A 112 2.05 8.27 -8.61
C ARG A 112 0.79 7.48 -8.33
N GLY A 113 -0.35 7.93 -8.84
CA GLY A 113 -1.64 7.23 -8.66
C GLY A 113 -1.66 5.81 -9.24
N ALA A 114 -0.80 5.49 -10.21
CA ALA A 114 -0.74 4.17 -10.83
C ALA A 114 0.05 3.16 -9.99
N TYR A 115 1.18 3.57 -9.39
CA TYR A 115 2.06 2.65 -8.64
C TYR A 115 1.86 2.68 -7.12
N SER A 116 1.33 3.78 -6.57
CA SER A 116 1.20 4.03 -5.13
C SER A 116 0.59 2.85 -4.36
N PRO A 117 -0.53 2.21 -4.78
CA PRO A 117 -1.11 1.08 -4.04
C PRO A 117 -0.15 -0.11 -3.90
N GLY A 118 0.55 -0.48 -4.98
CA GLY A 118 1.56 -1.54 -4.96
C GLY A 118 2.77 -1.17 -4.11
N LEU A 119 3.23 0.08 -4.17
CA LEU A 119 4.36 0.55 -3.37
C LEU A 119 4.06 0.49 -1.87
N GLN A 120 2.92 1.05 -1.43
CA GLN A 120 2.54 1.06 -0.01
C GLN A 120 2.39 -0.35 0.56
N GLU A 121 1.71 -1.25 -0.15
CA GLU A 121 1.54 -2.64 0.28
C GLU A 121 2.88 -3.40 0.33
N PHE A 122 3.78 -3.12 -0.60
CA PHE A 122 5.13 -3.69 -0.58
C PHE A 122 5.94 -3.21 0.62
N ILE A 123 5.89 -1.91 0.94
CA ILE A 123 6.54 -1.34 2.13
C ILE A 123 5.98 -1.98 3.39
N GLU A 124 4.67 -2.14 3.50
CA GLU A 124 4.01 -2.85 4.61
C GLU A 124 4.57 -4.26 4.77
N ALA A 125 4.61 -5.05 3.68
CA ALA A 125 5.15 -6.41 3.70
C ALA A 125 6.65 -6.46 4.06
N TYR A 126 7.45 -5.56 3.49
CA TYR A 126 8.89 -5.50 3.71
C TYR A 126 9.23 -5.16 5.16
N THR A 127 8.59 -4.10 5.68
CA THR A 127 8.80 -3.64 7.06
C THR A 127 8.21 -4.60 8.08
N PHE A 128 7.15 -5.34 7.75
CA PHE A 128 6.65 -6.41 8.61
C PHE A 128 7.63 -7.57 8.75
N MET A 129 8.25 -7.98 7.64
CA MET A 129 9.32 -8.99 7.66
C MET A 129 10.50 -8.52 8.52
N GLU A 130 10.97 -7.29 8.33
CA GLU A 130 12.09 -6.74 9.11
C GLU A 130 11.77 -6.63 10.60
N TYR A 131 10.54 -6.23 10.95
CA TYR A 131 10.09 -6.22 12.33
C TYR A 131 10.21 -7.61 12.97
N ILE A 132 9.69 -8.65 12.32
CA ILE A 132 9.73 -10.02 12.85
C ILE A 132 11.18 -10.54 12.95
N LYS A 133 12.03 -10.16 12.00
CA LYS A 133 13.42 -10.61 11.90
C LYS A 133 14.35 -9.93 12.90
N TYR A 134 14.20 -8.62 13.13
CA TYR A 134 15.18 -7.82 13.87
C TYR A 134 14.65 -7.16 15.14
N VAL A 135 13.34 -6.90 15.24
CA VAL A 135 12.77 -6.04 16.29
C VAL A 135 11.95 -6.82 17.33
N GLU A 136 11.29 -7.91 16.90
CA GLU A 136 10.38 -8.68 17.77
C GLU A 136 11.06 -9.25 19.02
N ASN A 137 12.33 -9.66 18.91
CA ASN A 137 13.11 -10.28 19.98
C ASN A 137 14.18 -9.30 20.47
N GLU A 138 13.91 -8.54 21.54
CA GLU A 138 14.86 -7.56 22.11
C GLU A 138 16.15 -8.21 22.68
N GLU A 139 16.16 -9.53 22.91
CA GLU A 139 17.29 -10.28 23.51
C GLU A 139 18.31 -10.80 22.49
N ASP A 140 17.97 -10.83 21.20
CA ASP A 140 18.90 -11.28 20.15
C ASP A 140 19.84 -10.12 19.80
N SER A 141 21.15 -10.32 19.97
CA SER A 141 22.22 -9.35 19.68
C SER A 141 22.32 -8.90 18.21
N ASN A 142 21.44 -9.39 17.33
CA ASN A 142 21.29 -8.90 15.96
C ASN A 142 20.43 -7.62 15.95
N GLN A 143 21.01 -6.50 16.39
CA GLN A 143 20.45 -5.16 16.24
C GLN A 143 20.39 -4.77 14.75
N GLY A 144 19.37 -5.25 14.05
CA GLY A 144 18.98 -4.70 12.75
C GLY A 144 18.07 -3.51 12.94
N GLU A 145 18.33 -2.41 12.25
CA GLU A 145 17.40 -1.29 12.13
C GLU A 145 16.43 -1.55 10.97
N MET A 146 15.18 -1.08 11.10
CA MET A 146 14.24 -1.09 10.00
C MET A 146 14.72 -0.16 8.90
N ILE A 147 14.60 -0.58 7.64
CA ILE A 147 15.05 0.19 6.50
C ILE A 147 14.23 1.47 6.34
N ASP A 148 14.88 2.62 6.17
CA ASP A 148 14.22 3.87 5.79
C ASP A 148 13.98 3.96 4.27
N TRP A 149 13.32 5.03 3.81
CA TRP A 149 13.08 5.23 2.38
C TRP A 149 14.39 5.35 1.58
N ASN A 150 15.47 5.86 2.17
CA ASN A 150 16.77 5.95 1.49
C ASN A 150 17.41 4.58 1.29
N GLY A 151 17.34 3.71 2.31
CA GLY A 151 17.78 2.33 2.20
C GLY A 151 16.97 1.57 1.14
N LEU A 152 15.66 1.79 1.08
CA LEU A 152 14.81 1.17 0.07
C LEU A 152 15.10 1.71 -1.34
N GLN A 153 15.32 3.03 -1.48
CA GLN A 153 15.72 3.67 -2.72
C GLN A 153 17.00 3.05 -3.30
N LYS A 154 18.00 2.79 -2.45
CA LYS A 154 19.25 2.13 -2.87
C LYS A 154 19.00 0.71 -3.40
N LYS A 155 18.09 -0.05 -2.77
CA LYS A 155 17.71 -1.39 -3.24
C LYS A 155 16.94 -1.37 -4.55
N MET A 156 16.22 -0.29 -4.84
CA MET A 156 15.44 -0.08 -6.06
C MET A 156 16.18 0.78 -7.10
N THR A 157 17.51 0.72 -7.06
CA THR A 157 18.39 1.30 -8.08
C THR A 157 18.97 0.16 -8.91
N TYR A 158 18.90 0.29 -10.23
CA TYR A 158 19.19 -0.77 -11.18
C TYR A 158 20.33 -0.31 -12.11
N PRO A 159 21.53 -0.89 -11.97
CA PRO A 159 22.61 -0.59 -12.89
C PRO A 159 22.20 -1.00 -14.30
N SER A 160 22.50 -0.14 -15.28
CA SER A 160 22.40 -0.52 -16.69
C SER A 160 23.34 -1.69 -16.94
N GLY A 161 22.82 -2.79 -17.51
CA GLY A 161 23.55 -4.05 -17.62
C GLY A 161 24.90 -3.91 -18.35
N GLU A 162 25.85 -4.77 -17.98
CA GLU A 162 27.16 -4.92 -18.62
C GLU A 162 27.10 -5.49 -20.06
N ASP A 163 25.90 -5.71 -20.60
CA ASP A 163 25.69 -6.21 -21.95
C ASP A 163 25.60 -5.06 -22.95
N ASN A 164 26.76 -4.46 -23.26
CA ASN A 164 27.22 -4.05 -24.59
C ASN A 164 28.32 -2.99 -24.46
N ALA A 165 29.46 -3.29 -25.08
CA ALA A 165 30.65 -2.47 -25.17
C ALA A 165 30.47 -1.26 -26.12
N ASP A 166 29.47 -0.42 -25.87
CA ASP A 166 29.37 0.92 -26.50
C ASP A 166 29.33 2.00 -25.41
N HIS A 167 30.50 2.58 -25.18
CA HIS A 167 30.78 3.62 -24.21
C HIS A 167 30.21 4.99 -24.64
N SER A 168 28.90 5.18 -24.56
CA SER A 168 28.31 6.50 -24.32
C SER A 168 26.88 6.40 -23.79
N ASN A 169 26.68 6.74 -22.51
CA ASN A 169 25.39 6.92 -21.81
C ASN A 169 24.65 5.67 -21.30
N SER A 170 25.29 4.85 -20.46
CA SER A 170 24.54 3.94 -19.56
C SER A 170 23.84 4.75 -18.46
N VAL A 171 22.59 5.17 -18.70
CA VAL A 171 21.79 5.87 -17.68
C VAL A 171 21.35 4.86 -16.62
N GLU A 172 21.68 5.13 -15.36
CA GLU A 172 21.21 4.32 -14.22
C GLU A 172 19.70 4.47 -14.10
N LYS A 173 18.98 3.34 -14.04
CA LYS A 173 17.53 3.34 -13.88
C LYS A 173 17.20 3.16 -12.41
N PHE A 174 16.20 3.87 -11.91
CA PHE A 174 15.75 3.70 -10.53
C PHE A 174 14.25 3.84 -10.44
N PHE A 175 13.66 3.13 -9.47
CA PHE A 175 12.29 3.42 -9.03
C PHE A 175 12.37 4.44 -7.89
N PHE A 176 11.71 5.59 -8.05
CA PHE A 176 11.71 6.64 -7.03
C PHE A 176 10.79 6.26 -5.85
N VAL A 177 11.37 6.13 -4.66
CA VAL A 177 10.62 5.86 -3.42
C VAL A 177 10.27 7.19 -2.75
N ASP A 178 9.05 7.69 -3.00
CA ASP A 178 8.55 8.92 -2.35
C ASP A 178 8.46 8.69 -0.82
N PRO A 179 9.11 9.55 0.01
CA PRO A 179 9.02 9.47 1.46
C PRO A 179 7.59 9.46 2.01
N ASN A 180 6.64 10.15 1.34
CA ASN A 180 5.24 10.14 1.75
C ASN A 180 4.58 8.77 1.52
N GLU A 181 4.89 8.10 0.41
CA GLU A 181 4.41 6.74 0.15
C GLU A 181 5.02 5.75 1.13
N TYR A 182 6.30 5.94 1.48
CA TYR A 182 6.96 5.18 2.53
C TYR A 182 6.24 5.32 3.88
N ILE A 183 5.99 6.54 4.34
CA ILE A 183 5.26 6.77 5.60
C ILE A 183 3.83 6.23 5.55
N LEU A 184 3.15 6.28 4.41
CA LEU A 184 1.82 5.68 4.28
C LEU A 184 1.88 4.15 4.40
N GLY A 185 2.83 3.49 3.72
CA GLY A 185 3.01 2.03 3.83
C GLY A 185 3.41 1.57 5.23
N VAL A 186 4.32 2.29 5.90
CA VAL A 186 4.69 2.00 7.31
C VAL A 186 3.53 2.22 8.26
N SER A 187 2.58 3.12 7.94
CA SER A 187 1.41 3.30 8.79
C SER A 187 0.50 2.06 8.78
N ASP A 188 0.43 1.33 7.66
CA ASP A 188 -0.38 0.11 7.53
C ASP A 188 0.24 -1.09 8.25
N LEU A 189 1.58 -1.16 8.36
CA LEU A 189 2.27 -2.13 9.21
C LEU A 189 1.69 -2.18 10.63
N THR A 190 1.26 -1.05 11.19
CA THR A 190 0.68 -1.01 12.54
C THR A 190 -0.61 -1.84 12.66
N GLY A 191 -1.38 -1.97 11.58
CA GLY A 191 -2.51 -2.89 11.50
C GLY A 191 -2.06 -4.36 11.60
N GLU A 192 -0.97 -4.71 10.93
CA GLU A 192 -0.43 -6.07 10.94
C GLU A 192 0.24 -6.41 12.29
N LEU A 193 0.92 -5.47 12.94
CA LEU A 193 1.46 -5.65 14.29
C LEU A 193 0.36 -5.89 15.33
N MET A 194 -0.75 -5.16 15.23
CA MET A 194 -1.93 -5.38 16.08
C MET A 194 -2.53 -6.78 15.84
N ARG A 195 -2.69 -7.19 14.58
CA ARG A 195 -3.16 -8.55 14.23
C ARG A 195 -2.23 -9.61 14.79
N ARG A 196 -0.91 -9.42 14.66
CA ARG A 196 0.10 -10.33 15.22
C ARG A 196 -0.01 -10.43 16.74
N CYS A 197 -0.14 -9.30 17.44
CA CYS A 197 -0.37 -9.26 18.89
C CYS A 197 -1.59 -10.12 19.31
N ILE A 198 -2.72 -9.96 18.64
CA ILE A 198 -3.95 -10.72 18.93
C ILE A 198 -3.77 -12.22 18.62
N ASN A 199 -3.15 -12.55 17.48
CA ASN A 199 -2.92 -13.94 17.07
C ASN A 199 -1.96 -14.65 18.04
N SER A 200 -0.90 -13.96 18.48
CA SER A 200 0.06 -14.46 19.47
C SER A 200 -0.59 -14.71 20.83
N LEU A 201 -1.55 -13.87 21.26
CA LEU A 201 -2.34 -14.16 22.46
C LEU A 201 -3.08 -15.49 22.32
N GLY A 202 -3.72 -15.76 21.17
CA GLY A 202 -4.40 -17.04 20.90
C GLY A 202 -3.44 -18.24 21.04
N SER A 203 -2.21 -18.09 20.55
CA SER A 203 -1.15 -19.11 20.65
C SER A 203 -0.52 -19.24 22.04
N GLY A 204 -0.71 -18.26 22.93
CA GLY A 204 -0.09 -18.22 24.26
C GLY A 204 1.29 -17.54 24.30
N GLU A 205 1.69 -16.88 23.22
CA GLU A 205 2.97 -16.16 23.09
C GLU A 205 2.84 -14.74 23.66
N THR A 206 2.85 -14.63 24.99
CA THR A 206 2.62 -13.35 25.69
C THR A 206 3.75 -12.34 25.48
N ASP A 207 4.98 -12.80 25.28
CA ASP A 207 6.13 -11.92 25.06
C ASP A 207 6.01 -11.21 23.70
N THR A 208 5.61 -11.95 22.66
CA THR A 208 5.31 -11.38 21.34
C THR A 208 4.20 -10.32 21.42
N CYS A 209 3.19 -10.52 22.27
CA CYS A 209 2.14 -9.53 22.50
C CYS A 209 2.73 -8.21 23.03
N LEU A 210 3.62 -8.31 24.02
CA LEU A 210 4.28 -7.16 24.64
C LEU A 210 5.23 -6.46 23.66
N SER A 211 6.02 -7.21 22.88
CA SER A 211 6.89 -6.65 21.84
C SER A 211 6.08 -5.88 20.79
N CYS A 212 4.97 -6.44 20.31
CA CYS A 212 4.10 -5.76 19.35
C CYS A 212 3.49 -4.47 19.95
N CYS A 213 3.06 -4.51 21.22
CA CYS A 213 2.52 -3.35 21.91
C CYS A 213 3.56 -2.23 22.07
N LYS A 214 4.78 -2.56 22.52
CA LYS A 214 5.90 -1.61 22.60
C LYS A 214 6.22 -0.98 21.23
N ALA A 215 6.25 -1.79 20.18
CA ALA A 215 6.51 -1.30 18.82
C ALA A 215 5.40 -0.34 18.35
N LEU A 216 4.13 -0.69 18.56
CA LEU A 216 2.99 0.16 18.25
C LEU A 216 3.03 1.50 18.98
N GLN A 217 3.40 1.52 20.27
CA GLN A 217 3.59 2.75 21.04
C GLN A 217 4.71 3.63 20.47
N LYS A 218 5.85 3.03 20.08
CA LYS A 218 6.97 3.74 19.44
C LYS A 218 6.54 4.33 18.09
N PHE A 219 5.85 3.55 17.24
CA PHE A 219 5.29 4.05 15.99
C PHE A 219 4.33 5.21 16.25
N TYR A 220 3.33 5.04 17.10
CA TYR A 220 2.35 6.08 17.37
C TYR A 220 2.98 7.38 17.88
N THR A 221 3.97 7.27 18.78
CA THR A 221 4.73 8.44 19.26
C THR A 221 5.47 9.14 18.11
N GLY A 222 6.14 8.38 17.25
CA GLY A 222 6.81 8.91 16.05
C GLY A 222 5.83 9.62 15.10
N TYR A 223 4.70 8.99 14.77
CA TYR A 223 3.70 9.55 13.88
C TYR A 223 2.99 10.77 14.47
N PHE A 224 2.74 10.79 15.79
CA PHE A 224 2.14 11.93 16.47
C PHE A 224 3.03 13.18 16.41
N SER A 225 4.36 13.01 16.28
CA SER A 225 5.29 14.13 16.12
C SER A 225 5.25 14.78 14.73
N ILE A 226 4.64 14.12 13.74
CA ILE A 226 4.59 14.62 12.35
C ILE A 226 3.50 15.69 12.24
N ASN A 227 3.83 16.84 11.63
CA ASN A 227 2.86 17.88 11.35
C ASN A 227 2.02 17.54 10.10
N VAL A 228 0.82 17.01 10.29
CA VAL A 228 -0.05 16.46 9.22
C VAL A 228 -0.89 17.52 8.51
N ARG A 229 -0.53 18.81 8.60
CA ARG A 229 -1.30 19.89 7.95
C ARG A 229 -1.46 19.60 6.46
N ARG A 230 -2.72 19.49 6.02
CA ARG A 230 -3.13 19.23 4.62
C ARG A 230 -2.88 17.81 4.09
N CYS A 231 -2.52 16.84 4.94
CA CYS A 231 -2.41 15.42 4.54
C CYS A 231 -3.55 14.58 5.14
N ARG A 232 -4.74 14.64 4.51
CA ARG A 232 -5.95 13.93 4.98
C ARG A 232 -5.77 12.42 5.09
N GLU A 233 -4.99 11.83 4.20
CA GLU A 233 -4.74 10.39 4.21
C GLU A 233 -3.93 9.95 5.43
N LEU A 234 -2.78 10.58 5.66
CA LEU A 234 -1.95 10.31 6.83
C LEU A 234 -2.71 10.58 8.14
N SER A 235 -3.53 11.63 8.19
CA SER A 235 -4.36 11.92 9.36
C SER A 235 -5.32 10.77 9.70
N ARG A 236 -5.94 10.16 8.68
CA ARG A 236 -6.81 8.98 8.86
C ARG A 236 -6.02 7.76 9.30
N LYS A 237 -4.83 7.54 8.74
CA LYS A 237 -3.95 6.43 9.13
C LYS A 237 -3.51 6.55 10.60
N ILE A 238 -3.18 7.74 11.07
CA ILE A 238 -2.81 7.99 12.48
C ILE A 238 -4.01 7.73 13.41
N TYR A 239 -5.22 8.11 13.01
CA TYR A 239 -6.42 7.78 13.77
C TYR A 239 -6.60 6.25 13.90
N THR A 240 -6.49 5.51 12.79
CA THR A 240 -6.54 4.03 12.80
C THR A 240 -5.41 3.44 13.64
N MET A 241 -4.19 3.96 13.53
CA MET A 241 -3.03 3.54 14.32
C MET A 241 -3.28 3.68 15.83
N ARG A 242 -3.93 4.76 16.27
CA ARG A 242 -4.33 4.91 17.68
C ARG A 242 -5.24 3.76 18.13
N GLN A 243 -6.20 3.35 17.30
CA GLN A 243 -7.07 2.21 17.62
C GLN A 243 -6.27 0.89 17.68
N SER A 244 -5.28 0.71 16.80
CA SER A 244 -4.35 -0.42 16.84
C SER A 244 -3.57 -0.48 18.15
N VAL A 245 -3.05 0.66 18.62
CA VAL A 245 -2.35 0.79 19.92
C VAL A 245 -3.26 0.38 21.07
N LEU A 246 -4.44 0.98 21.17
CA LEU A 246 -5.39 0.72 22.26
C LEU A 246 -5.79 -0.76 22.32
N LYS A 247 -5.96 -1.42 21.17
CA LYS A 247 -6.25 -2.85 21.12
C LYS A 247 -5.08 -3.69 21.66
N ALA A 248 -3.85 -3.39 21.25
CA ALA A 248 -2.66 -4.11 21.73
C ALA A 248 -2.39 -3.86 23.23
N GLU A 249 -2.61 -2.64 23.72
CA GLU A 249 -2.50 -2.29 25.14
C GLU A 249 -3.54 -3.07 25.97
N ASN A 250 -4.79 -3.13 25.51
CA ASN A 250 -5.83 -3.94 26.17
C ASN A 250 -5.47 -5.43 26.20
N VAL A 251 -4.90 -5.98 25.12
CA VAL A 251 -4.37 -7.35 25.11
C VAL A 251 -3.32 -7.53 26.20
N CYS A 252 -2.31 -6.67 26.27
CA CYS A 252 -1.23 -6.76 27.25
C CYS A 252 -1.73 -6.57 28.69
N TYR A 253 -2.65 -5.63 28.91
CA TYR A 253 -3.30 -5.42 30.20
C TYR A 253 -4.03 -6.68 30.67
N ASN A 254 -4.83 -7.30 29.80
CA ASN A 254 -5.59 -8.50 30.11
C ASN A 254 -4.66 -9.69 30.43
N VAL A 255 -3.57 -9.85 29.67
CA VAL A 255 -2.53 -10.84 29.95
C VAL A 255 -1.93 -10.61 31.34
N LYS A 256 -1.63 -9.36 31.69
CA LYS A 256 -0.99 -9.02 32.97
C LYS A 256 -1.91 -9.27 34.17
N VAL A 257 -3.19 -8.90 34.07
CA VAL A 257 -4.15 -8.99 35.19
C VAL A 257 -4.74 -10.38 35.35
N ARG A 258 -5.03 -11.09 34.25
CA ARG A 258 -5.74 -12.37 34.28
C ARG A 258 -4.82 -13.59 34.11
N GLY A 259 -3.58 -13.39 33.65
CA GLY A 259 -2.73 -14.46 33.14
C GLY A 259 -3.09 -14.84 31.69
N GLY A 260 -2.15 -15.47 31.00
CA GLY A 260 -2.24 -15.73 29.55
C GLY A 260 -3.49 -16.52 29.12
N GLU A 261 -3.86 -17.58 29.85
CA GLU A 261 -5.01 -18.43 29.47
C GLU A 261 -6.37 -17.74 29.65
N ALA A 262 -6.55 -17.00 30.74
CA ALA A 262 -7.81 -16.29 31.00
C ALA A 262 -7.99 -15.04 30.12
N ALA A 263 -6.88 -14.43 29.68
CA ALA A 263 -6.91 -13.32 28.73
C ALA A 263 -7.44 -13.72 27.34
N LYS A 264 -7.21 -14.98 26.91
CA LYS A 264 -7.73 -15.51 25.62
C LYS A 264 -9.26 -15.46 25.55
N TRP A 265 -9.93 -15.78 26.65
CA TRP A 265 -11.39 -15.77 26.72
C TRP A 265 -11.96 -14.36 26.72
N GLY A 266 -11.34 -13.42 27.45
CA GLY A 266 -11.81 -12.03 27.53
C GLY A 266 -11.76 -11.26 26.20
N ALA A 267 -10.74 -11.52 25.37
CA ALA A 267 -10.60 -10.90 24.05
C ALA A 267 -11.74 -11.27 23.07
N MET A 268 -12.44 -12.39 23.29
CA MET A 268 -13.62 -12.78 22.51
C MET A 268 -14.91 -12.07 22.93
N PHE A 269 -15.00 -11.59 24.18
CA PHE A 269 -16.22 -10.99 24.71
C PHE A 269 -16.30 -9.46 24.50
N ASP A 270 -15.17 -8.77 24.36
CA ASP A 270 -15.10 -7.32 24.17
C ASP A 270 -15.39 -6.86 22.72
N GLY A 271 -15.72 -7.80 21.81
CA GLY A 271 -16.19 -7.50 20.46
C GLY A 271 -17.58 -6.84 20.38
N LYS A 272 -18.22 -6.59 21.54
CA LYS A 272 -19.37 -5.69 21.67
C LYS A 272 -18.96 -4.45 22.45
N SER A 273 -18.13 -3.60 21.84
CA SER A 273 -18.16 -2.19 22.22
C SER A 273 -19.54 -1.65 21.88
N ASN A 274 -20.30 -1.24 22.90
CA ASN A 274 -21.49 -0.42 22.74
C ASN A 274 -21.22 0.66 21.68
N GLY A 275 -22.17 0.78 20.75
CA GLY A 275 -22.09 1.72 19.65
C GLY A 275 -21.88 3.15 20.15
N ASP A 276 -20.87 3.78 19.58
CA ASP A 276 -20.97 5.13 19.06
C ASP A 276 -20.25 5.08 17.70
N ASP A 277 -20.98 4.62 16.68
CA ASP A 277 -20.70 4.98 15.30
C ASP A 277 -20.89 6.50 15.21
N ILE A 278 -19.85 7.24 15.58
CA ILE A 278 -19.75 8.65 15.18
C ILE A 278 -19.37 8.60 13.69
N ASP A 279 -20.41 8.53 12.87
CA ASP A 279 -20.39 8.93 11.46
C ASP A 279 -20.03 10.41 11.40
N GLU A 280 -18.73 10.70 11.58
CA GLU A 280 -18.18 12.00 11.22
C GLU A 280 -18.05 12.03 9.69
N GLY A 281 -19.20 12.17 9.04
CA GLY A 281 -19.30 12.55 7.65
C GLY A 281 -18.52 13.84 7.42
N PHE A 282 -17.38 13.73 6.74
CA PHE A 282 -16.65 14.89 6.26
C PHE A 282 -16.30 14.71 4.79
N PHE A 283 -16.94 15.58 4.00
CA PHE A 283 -16.63 15.88 2.61
C PHE A 283 -15.12 16.14 2.43
#